data_AF-A0A4R1F6P8-F1
#
_entry.id   AF-A0A4R1F6P8-F1
#
_cell.length_a   1.000
_cell.length_b   1.000
_cell.length_c   1.000
_cell.angle_alpha   90.00
_cell.angle_beta   90.00
_cell.angle_gamma   90.00
#
_symmetry.space_group_name_H-M   'P 1'
#
loop_
_entity.id
_entity.type
_entity.pdbx_description
1 polymer ?
#
loop_
_entity_poly.entity_id
_entity_poly.type
_entity_poly.pdbx_seq_one_letter_code
_entity_poly.pdbx_strand_id
1 'polypeptide(L)' 'MGRAMVGSTIAHRPEENDVADIADRPEVRLVAHCRRCRGWLLSARSIAEGIGPTCAMRERSEQRAAAANELTLFDFAA' A
#
# COMPACT_ATOMS: atom_id res chain seq x y z
N MET A 1 -47.80 22.90 -57.71
CA MET A 1 -46.62 22.10 -58.11
C MET A 1 -45.40 23.02 -58.04
N GLY A 2 -44.27 22.77 -57.39
CA GLY A 2 -43.82 21.77 -56.43
C GLY A 2 -42.75 22.45 -55.56
N ARG A 3 -42.86 22.34 -54.23
CA ARG A 3 -41.83 22.82 -53.29
C ARG A 3 -40.79 21.71 -53.15
N ALA A 4 -39.61 21.88 -53.72
CA ALA A 4 -38.47 21.02 -53.42
C ALA A 4 -37.83 21.54 -52.13
N MET A 5 -38.05 20.80 -51.04
CA MET A 5 -37.47 21.06 -49.73
C MET A 5 -36.55 19.88 -49.39
N VAL A 6 -35.36 20.22 -48.88
CA VAL A 6 -34.47 19.40 -48.03
C VAL A 6 -33.58 18.37 -48.74
N GLY A 7 -32.29 18.66 -48.73
CA GLY A 7 -31.21 17.72 -49.03
C GLY A 7 -29.88 18.22 -48.50
N SER A 8 -29.84 18.68 -47.24
CA SER A 8 -28.59 18.96 -46.53
C SER A 8 -28.27 17.76 -45.64
N THR A 9 -27.57 16.78 -46.20
CA THR A 9 -27.01 15.68 -45.42
C THR A 9 -25.51 15.94 -45.26
N ILE A 10 -25.19 16.98 -44.49
CA ILE A 10 -23.84 17.16 -43.96
C ILE A 10 -23.65 16.07 -42.92
N ALA A 11 -23.04 14.95 -43.33
CA ALA A 11 -22.60 13.91 -42.42
C ALA A 11 -21.35 14.38 -41.68
N HIS A 12 -21.53 15.15 -40.61
CA HIS A 12 -20.56 15.20 -39.52
C HIS A 12 -21.15 14.39 -38.35
N ARG A 13 -20.85 13.09 -38.33
CA ARG A 13 -20.87 12.31 -37.08
C ARG A 13 -19.54 12.61 -36.37
N PRO A 14 -19.51 13.34 -35.24
CA PRO A 14 -18.50 13.06 -34.24
C PRO A 14 -18.90 11.73 -33.59
N GLU A 15 -18.37 10.66 -34.14
CA GLU A 15 -18.42 9.36 -33.51
C GLU A 15 -17.53 9.44 -32.26
N GLU A 16 -18.21 9.42 -31.12
CA GLU A 16 -17.73 8.92 -29.83
C GLU A 16 -16.56 9.67 -29.18
N ASN A 17 -16.94 10.49 -28.19
CA ASN A 17 -16.07 11.11 -27.21
C ASN A 17 -15.32 10.02 -26.41
N ASP A 18 -13.99 10.02 -26.59
CA ASP A 18 -12.99 9.91 -25.53
C ASP A 18 -13.24 8.89 -24.40
N VAL A 19 -12.76 7.66 -24.57
CA VAL A 19 -12.36 6.82 -23.42
C VAL A 19 -11.04 6.11 -23.73
N ALA A 20 -10.00 6.88 -24.04
CA ALA A 20 -8.61 6.44 -23.91
C ALA A 20 -7.96 6.98 -22.62
N ASP A 21 -8.76 7.31 -21.59
CA ASP A 21 -8.28 7.98 -20.36
C ASP A 21 -8.82 7.32 -19.07
N ILE A 22 -8.86 5.99 -19.02
CA ILE A 22 -9.15 5.28 -17.76
C ILE A 22 -7.99 4.36 -17.34
N ALA A 23 -7.05 4.07 -18.23
CA ALA A 23 -6.03 3.05 -17.98
C ALA A 23 -4.84 3.49 -17.13
N ASP A 24 -4.65 4.79 -16.88
CA ASP A 24 -3.44 5.30 -16.19
C ASP A 24 -3.77 6.05 -14.89
N ARG A 25 -4.83 5.62 -14.18
CA ARG A 25 -5.00 6.09 -12.79
C ARG A 25 -4.00 5.35 -11.92
N PRO A 26 -3.05 6.04 -11.26
CA PRO A 26 -2.14 5.39 -10.34
C PRO A 26 -2.98 4.73 -9.23
N GLU A 27 -2.92 3.39 -9.17
CA GLU A 27 -3.60 2.64 -8.12
C GLU A 27 -2.86 2.90 -6.81
N VAL A 28 -3.35 3.87 -6.03
CA VAL A 28 -2.78 4.21 -4.73
C VAL A 28 -3.14 3.12 -3.74
N ARG A 29 -2.19 2.20 -3.53
CA ARG A 29 -2.30 1.18 -2.48
C ARG A 29 -1.73 1.72 -1.18
N LEU A 30 -2.54 1.77 -0.13
CA LEU A 30 -2.07 2.07 1.21
C LEU A 30 -1.19 0.92 1.69
N VAL A 31 0.12 1.17 1.78
CA VAL A 31 1.10 0.20 2.29
C VAL A 31 1.47 0.60 3.72
N ALA A 32 1.35 -0.34 4.65
CA ALA A 32 1.84 -0.12 6.00
C ALA A 32 3.35 -0.32 6.06
N HIS A 33 4.03 0.56 6.79
CA HIS A 33 5.47 0.49 7.01
C HIS A 33 5.77 0.03 8.43
N CYS A 34 6.85 -0.75 8.59
CA CYS A 34 7.39 -1.10 9.89
C CYS A 34 7.82 0.18 10.62
N ARG A 35 7.32 0.38 11.85
CA ARG A 35 7.68 1.56 12.67
C ARG A 35 9.18 1.72 12.96
N ARG A 36 10.00 0.65 12.83
CA ARG A 36 11.43 0.67 13.16
C ARG A 36 12.35 0.79 11.94
N CYS A 37 12.18 -0.06 10.93
CA CYS A 37 13.03 -0.05 9.73
C CYS A 37 12.40 0.62 8.51
N ARG A 38 11.14 1.06 8.60
CA ARG A 38 10.34 1.62 7.48
C ARG A 38 10.15 0.68 6.28
N GLY A 39 10.54 -0.59 6.38
CA GLY A 39 10.25 -1.62 5.38
C GLY A 39 8.75 -1.91 5.25
N TRP A 40 8.32 -2.39 4.09
CA TRP A 40 6.92 -2.70 3.83
C TRP A 40 6.43 -3.92 4.60
N LEU A 41 5.19 -3.84 5.09
CA LEU A 41 4.52 -4.92 5.80
C LEU A 41 3.58 -5.64 4.83
N LEU A 42 3.82 -6.93 4.60
CA LEU A 42 3.10 -7.72 3.59
C LEU A 42 1.97 -8.58 4.19
N SER A 43 1.99 -8.87 5.49
CA SER A 43 0.98 -9.73 6.13
C SER A 43 0.07 -8.93 7.05
N ALA A 44 -1.22 -9.27 7.07
CA ALA A 44 -2.22 -8.61 7.92
C ALA A 44 -1.80 -8.56 9.40
N ARG A 45 -1.16 -9.62 9.90
CA ARG A 45 -0.61 -9.66 11.26
C ARG A 45 0.45 -8.58 11.48
N SER A 46 1.42 -8.46 10.58
CA SER A 46 2.49 -7.46 10.72
C SER A 46 1.93 -6.04 10.63
N ILE A 47 0.91 -5.84 9.78
CA ILE A 47 0.19 -4.57 9.64
C ILE A 47 -0.51 -4.22 10.96
N ALA A 48 -1.24 -5.15 11.56
CA ALA A 48 -1.94 -4.95 12.83
C ALA A 48 -0.97 -4.67 13.99
N GLU A 49 0.19 -5.34 14.04
CA GLU A 49 1.23 -5.09 15.04
C GLU A 49 2.07 -3.83 14.70
N GLY A 50 1.98 -3.28 13.48
CA GLY A 50 2.76 -2.13 13.02
C GLY A 50 4.27 -2.37 12.94
N ILE A 51 4.71 -3.63 12.98
CA ILE A 51 6.12 -4.02 13.05
C ILE A 51 6.40 -5.26 12.20
N GLY A 52 7.50 -5.24 11.45
CA GLY A 52 7.90 -6.37 10.61
C GLY A 52 8.44 -7.55 11.42
N PRO A 53 8.41 -8.79 10.87
CA PRO A 53 8.77 -10.00 11.60
C PRO A 53 10.19 -9.98 12.17
N THR A 54 11.15 -9.47 11.41
CA THR A 54 12.54 -9.32 11.84
C THR A 54 12.69 -8.30 12.97
N CYS A 55 12.01 -7.16 12.86
CA CYS A 55 12.04 -6.13 13.91
C CYS A 55 11.34 -6.60 15.18
N ALA A 56 10.23 -7.33 15.06
CA ALA A 56 9.53 -7.92 16.20
C ALA A 56 10.38 -8.97 16.93
N MET A 57 11.12 -9.80 16.19
CA MET A 57 12.06 -10.75 16.78
C MET A 57 13.19 -10.05 17.53
N ARG A 58 13.75 -8.99 16.95
CA ARG A 58 14.81 -8.18 17.58
C ARG A 58 14.32 -7.47 18.83
N GLU A 59 13.15 -6.85 18.80
CA GLU A 59 12.56 -6.17 19.97
C GLU A 59 12.31 -7.16 21.12
N ARG A 60 11.79 -8.36 20.81
CA ARG A 60 11.66 -9.42 21.82
C ARG A 60 13.00 -9.85 22.40
N SER A 61 14.06 -9.93 21.59
CA SER A 61 15.40 -10.23 22.11
C SER A 61 15.95 -9.11 22.98
N GLU A 62 15.73 -7.84 22.61
CA GLU A 62 16.14 -6.67 23.39
C GLU A 62 15.41 -6.64 24.75
N GLN A 63 14.11 -6.93 24.78
CA GLN A 63 13.33 -7.04 26.03
C GLN A 63 13.84 -8.17 26.92
N ARG A 64 14.14 -9.35 26.36
CA ARG A 64 14.70 -10.47 27.12
C ARG A 64 16.10 -10.16 27.64
N ALA A 65 16.93 -9.48 26.85
CA ALA A 65 18.27 -9.08 27.29
C ALA A 65 18.18 -8.04 28.42
N ALA A 66 17.24 -7.10 28.36
CA ALA A 66 16.99 -6.16 29.45
C ALA A 66 16.55 -6.88 30.73
N ALA A 67 15.62 -7.84 30.64
CA ALA A 67 15.21 -8.67 31.78
C ALA A 67 16.35 -9.57 32.30
N ALA A 68 17.20 -10.10 31.42
CA ALA A 68 18.38 -10.87 31.80
C ALA A 68 19.45 -10.02 32.46
N ASN A 69 19.50 -8.70 32.22
CA ASN A 69 20.43 -7.81 32.92
C ASN A 69 20.01 -7.55 34.38
N GLU A 70 18.75 -7.81 34.75
CA GLU A 70 18.30 -7.81 36.14
C GLU A 70 18.77 -9.06 36.90
N LEU A 71 19.04 -10.16 36.19
CA LEU A 71 19.70 -11.36 36.72
C LEU A 71 21.20 -11.20 36.49
N THR A 72 21.94 -10.79 37.51
CA THR A 72 23.34 -10.42 37.31
C THR A 72 24.12 -11.58 36.68
N LEU A 73 24.93 -11.28 35.67
CA LEU A 73 25.78 -12.25 34.95
C LEU A 73 26.75 -13.01 35.90
N PHE A 74 26.87 -12.55 37.14
CA PHE A 74 27.82 -13.01 38.15
C PHE A 74 27.17 -13.73 39.34
N ASP A 75 25.86 -14.00 39.35
CA ASP A 75 25.20 -14.78 40.41
C ASP A 75 25.47 -16.31 40.35
N PHE A 76 26.57 -16.73 39.70
CA PHE A 76 27.08 -18.11 39.67
C PHE A 76 28.20 -18.36 40.71
N ALA A 77 28.12 -17.75 41.89
CA ALA A 77 29.03 -18.03 43.01
C ALA A 77 28.27 -18.71 44.16
N ALA A 78 28.16 -20.03 44.07
CA ALA A 78 27.79 -20.92 45.17
C ALA A 78 28.90 -21.96 45.37
#